data_AF-A0A5Y6BFD9-F1
#
_entry.id   AF-A0A5Y6BFD9-F1
#
_cell.length_a   1.000
_cell.length_b   1.000
_cell.length_c   1.000
_cell.angle_alpha   90.00
_cell.angle_beta   90.00
_cell.angle_gamma   90.00
#
_symmetry.space_group_name_H-M   'P 1'
#
loop_
_entity.id
_entity.type
_entity.pdbx_description
1 polymer ?
#
loop_
_entity_poly.entity_id
_entity_poly.type
_entity_poly.pdbx_seq_one_letter_code
_entity_poly.pdbx_strand_id
1 'polypeptide(L)'
;GGEVYWQGEPLRRVRDSFHSGLLWIGHQPGIKTRLTARENLHFFHPGDGARLPEALAQAGLAGFEDVPVARLSAGQQRRVALARLWLTRAALWVLDEPFTAIDVNGVARLTRRMAAHTAQGGMVILTTHQPLPGAADTVRRLALTGGEAGL
;
A
#
# COMPACT_ATOMS: atom_id res chain seq x y z
N GLY A 1 6.47 -21.40 -17.87
CA GLY A 1 5.79 -21.16 -16.58
C GLY A 1 6.82 -20.65 -15.59
N GLY A 2 6.45 -19.74 -14.69
CA GLY A 2 7.36 -19.18 -13.68
C GLY A 2 7.09 -19.77 -12.29
N GLU A 3 8.10 -19.73 -11.42
CA GLU A 3 8.00 -20.12 -10.01
C GLU A 3 8.13 -18.90 -9.10
N VAL A 4 7.43 -18.91 -7.97
CA VAL A 4 7.50 -17.86 -6.95
C VAL A 4 7.86 -18.50 -5.62
N TYR A 5 8.84 -17.92 -4.94
CA TYR A 5 9.35 -18.38 -3.67
C TYR A 5 9.15 -17.31 -2.59
N TRP A 6 8.81 -17.74 -1.37
CA TRP A 6 8.74 -16.90 -0.19
C TRP A 6 9.70 -17.47 0.86
N GLN A 7 10.70 -16.68 1.26
CA GLN A 7 11.73 -17.10 2.23
C GLN A 7 12.41 -18.44 1.86
N GLY A 8 12.65 -18.67 0.57
CA GLY A 8 13.30 -19.89 0.06
C GLY A 8 12.35 -21.06 -0.20
N GLU A 9 11.08 -20.99 0.21
CA GLU A 9 10.10 -22.05 -0.01
C GLU A 9 9.15 -21.74 -1.18
N PRO A 10 8.78 -22.72 -2.02
CA PRO A 10 7.79 -22.50 -3.08
C PRO A 10 6.48 -21.96 -2.51
N LEU A 11 5.97 -20.84 -3.06
CA LEU A 11 4.80 -20.12 -2.53
C LEU A 11 3.58 -21.03 -2.31
N ARG A 12 3.39 -22.02 -3.18
CA ARG A 12 2.31 -23.03 -3.09
C ARG A 12 2.31 -23.81 -1.76
N ARG A 13 3.44 -23.90 -1.06
CA ARG A 13 3.59 -24.59 0.23
C ARG A 13 3.44 -23.67 1.44
N VAL A 14 3.64 -22.37 1.27
CA VAL A 14 3.74 -21.39 2.37
C VAL A 14 2.78 -20.21 2.20
N ARG A 15 1.61 -20.46 1.60
CA ARG A 15 0.61 -19.43 1.27
C ARG A 15 0.17 -18.59 2.46
N ASP A 16 -0.05 -19.21 3.62
CA ASP A 16 -0.55 -18.49 4.80
C ASP A 16 0.52 -17.57 5.38
N SER A 17 1.76 -18.04 5.48
CA SER A 17 2.91 -17.20 5.89
C SER A 17 3.07 -16.02 4.93
N PHE A 18 3.02 -16.28 3.62
CA PHE A 18 3.09 -15.23 2.61
C PHE A 18 1.97 -14.19 2.77
N HIS A 19 0.70 -14.61 2.87
CA HIS A 19 -0.42 -13.69 3.02
C HIS A 19 -0.36 -12.91 4.34
N SER A 20 0.09 -13.52 5.43
CA SER A 20 0.29 -12.84 6.71
C SER A 20 1.38 -11.76 6.65
N GLY A 21 2.39 -11.97 5.80
CA GLY A 21 3.49 -11.06 5.56
C GLY A 21 3.23 -10.02 4.46
N LEU A 22 2.05 -10.03 3.82
CA LEU A 22 1.73 -9.21 2.65
C LEU A 22 0.67 -8.14 2.96
N LEU A 23 0.97 -6.90 2.58
CA LEU A 23 -0.04 -5.88 2.31
C LEU A 23 -0.10 -5.64 0.80
N TRP A 24 -1.26 -5.95 0.20
CA TRP A 24 -1.53 -5.66 -1.20
C TRP A 24 -2.55 -4.53 -1.34
N ILE A 25 -2.20 -3.47 -2.08
CA ILE A 25 -3.11 -2.39 -2.48
C ILE A 25 -3.03 -2.26 -4.01
N GLY A 26 -3.98 -2.88 -4.70
CA GLY A 26 -4.08 -2.86 -6.16
C GLY A 26 -4.88 -1.67 -6.69
N HIS A 27 -5.13 -1.66 -8.00
CA HIS A 27 -6.04 -0.72 -8.66
C HIS A 27 -7.40 -0.59 -7.94
N GLN A 28 -7.99 -1.72 -7.54
CA GLN A 28 -9.15 -1.73 -6.65
C GLN A 28 -8.66 -1.82 -5.18
N PRO A 29 -8.81 -0.75 -4.40
CA PRO A 29 -8.12 -0.62 -3.11
C PRO A 29 -8.76 -1.41 -1.95
N GLY A 30 -9.81 -2.21 -2.21
CA GLY A 30 -10.47 -3.03 -1.18
C GLY A 30 -11.27 -2.23 -0.14
N ILE A 31 -11.78 -1.07 -0.52
CA ILE A 31 -12.58 -0.19 0.37
C ILE A 31 -14.06 -0.54 0.34
N LYS A 32 -14.70 -0.45 1.51
CA LYS A 32 -16.15 -0.59 1.68
C LYS A 32 -16.79 0.79 1.66
N THR A 33 -17.45 1.13 0.55
CA THR A 33 -17.99 2.47 0.30
C THR A 33 -19.09 2.90 1.27
N ARG A 34 -19.82 1.94 1.85
CA ARG A 34 -20.86 2.21 2.87
C ARG A 34 -20.31 2.51 4.26
N LEU A 35 -19.05 2.17 4.51
CA LEU A 35 -18.39 2.43 5.78
C LEU A 35 -17.67 3.78 5.75
N THR A 36 -17.45 4.36 6.92
CA THR A 36 -16.58 5.53 7.12
C THR A 36 -15.11 5.18 6.88
N ALA A 37 -14.25 6.21 6.75
CA ALA A 37 -12.81 6.01 6.63
C ALA A 37 -12.24 5.25 7.84
N ARG A 38 -12.68 5.61 9.05
CA ARG A 38 -12.30 4.95 10.30
C ARG A 38 -12.77 3.50 10.37
N GLU A 39 -14.03 3.22 10.03
CA GLU A 39 -14.56 1.84 10.00
C GLU A 39 -13.85 0.96 8.97
N ASN A 40 -13.47 1.52 7.81
CA ASN A 40 -12.67 0.80 6.83
C ASN A 40 -11.32 0.36 7.42
N LEU A 41 -10.62 1.23 8.13
CA LEU A 41 -9.36 0.84 8.76
C LEU A 41 -9.57 -0.13 9.92
N HIS A 42 -10.59 0.10 10.74
CA HIS A 42 -10.93 -0.81 11.85
C HIS A 42 -11.23 -2.23 11.35
N PHE A 43 -11.91 -2.38 10.21
CA PHE A 43 -12.17 -3.69 9.61
C PHE A 43 -10.89 -4.49 9.34
N PHE A 44 -9.81 -3.84 8.87
CA PHE A 44 -8.54 -4.50 8.59
C PHE A 44 -7.59 -4.54 9.80
N HIS A 45 -7.79 -3.64 10.76
CA HIS A 45 -6.92 -3.43 11.91
C HIS A 45 -7.75 -3.28 13.20
N PRO A 46 -8.51 -4.31 13.61
CA PRO A 46 -9.45 -4.19 14.72
C PRO A 46 -8.76 -3.88 16.06
N GLY A 47 -7.50 -4.29 16.23
CA GLY A 47 -6.70 -4.03 17.43
C GLY A 47 -5.99 -2.67 17.48
N ASP A 48 -6.04 -1.87 16.41
CA ASP A 48 -5.29 -0.61 16.30
C ASP A 48 -6.18 0.64 16.50
N GLY A 49 -7.30 0.51 17.22
CA GLY A 49 -8.32 1.57 17.39
C GLY A 49 -7.75 2.96 17.73
N ALA A 50 -6.81 3.02 18.68
CA ALA A 50 -6.16 4.26 19.10
C ALA A 50 -5.26 4.90 18.03
N ARG A 51 -4.78 4.11 17.06
CA ARG A 51 -3.86 4.53 15.99
C ARG A 51 -4.58 4.91 14.70
N LEU A 52 -5.87 4.60 14.58
CA LEU A 52 -6.65 4.87 13.35
C LEU A 52 -6.70 6.37 13.00
N PRO A 53 -6.94 7.31 13.95
CA PRO A 53 -6.99 8.73 13.61
C PRO A 53 -5.65 9.25 13.08
N GLU A 54 -4.54 8.85 13.71
CA GLU A 54 -3.20 9.23 13.26
C GLU A 54 -2.89 8.65 11.87
N ALA A 55 -3.22 7.39 11.62
CA ALA A 55 -3.02 6.76 10.30
C ALA A 55 -3.79 7.49 9.19
N LEU A 56 -5.03 7.90 9.46
CA LEU A 56 -5.83 8.71 8.53
C LEU A 56 -5.23 10.11 8.33
N ALA A 57 -4.80 10.77 9.41
CA ALA A 57 -4.15 12.08 9.32
C ALA A 57 -2.88 12.03 8.47
N GLN A 58 -2.02 11.01 8.66
CA GLN A 58 -0.83 10.81 7.85
C GLN A 58 -1.15 10.58 6.36
N ALA A 59 -2.25 9.89 6.08
CA ALA A 59 -2.81 9.74 4.74
C ALA A 59 -3.52 11.00 4.22
N GLY A 60 -3.52 12.12 4.93
CA GLY A 60 -4.16 13.37 4.51
C GLY A 60 -5.69 13.33 4.56
N LEU A 61 -6.23 12.62 5.56
CA LEU A 61 -7.67 12.45 5.81
C LEU A 61 -8.09 12.95 7.20
N ALA A 62 -7.29 13.82 7.82
CA ALA A 62 -7.69 14.49 9.06
C ALA A 62 -9.01 15.26 8.84
N GLY A 63 -9.98 15.05 9.72
CA GLY A 63 -11.34 15.62 9.61
C GLY A 63 -12.30 14.83 8.70
N PHE A 64 -11.86 13.72 8.08
CA PHE A 64 -12.69 12.85 7.24
C PHE A 64 -12.92 11.46 7.86
N GLU A 65 -12.53 11.26 9.11
CA GLU A 65 -12.53 9.96 9.81
C GLU A 65 -13.91 9.31 9.80
N ASP A 66 -14.94 10.13 9.99
CA ASP A 66 -16.33 9.72 10.19
C ASP A 66 -17.19 9.94 8.95
N VAL A 67 -16.55 10.29 7.82
CA VAL A 67 -17.24 10.50 6.55
C VAL A 67 -17.38 9.16 5.83
N PRO A 68 -18.60 8.76 5.42
CA PRO A 68 -18.78 7.57 4.58
C PRO A 68 -17.94 7.66 3.32
N VAL A 69 -17.21 6.58 2.99
CA VAL A 69 -16.26 6.54 1.87
C VAL A 69 -16.94 6.88 0.54
N ALA A 70 -18.21 6.54 0.35
CA ALA A 70 -19.01 6.92 -0.82
C ALA A 70 -19.13 8.45 -1.06
N ARG A 71 -18.89 9.29 -0.04
CA ARG A 71 -18.92 10.76 -0.15
C ARG A 71 -17.54 11.37 -0.37
N LEU A 72 -16.49 10.56 -0.33
CA LEU A 72 -15.11 11.00 -0.55
C LEU A 72 -14.81 11.04 -2.05
N SER A 73 -13.94 11.96 -2.47
CA SER A 73 -13.40 11.97 -3.84
C SER A 73 -12.60 10.69 -4.11
N ALA A 74 -12.43 10.31 -5.38
CA ALA A 74 -11.66 9.11 -5.73
C ALA A 74 -10.23 9.12 -5.13
N GLY A 75 -9.58 10.29 -5.08
CA GLY A 75 -8.27 10.44 -4.42
C GLY A 75 -8.33 10.22 -2.91
N GLN A 76 -9.35 10.76 -2.23
CA GLN A 76 -9.55 10.51 -0.80
C GLN A 76 -9.86 9.03 -0.51
N GLN A 77 -10.71 8.40 -1.31
CA GLN A 77 -11.03 6.97 -1.22
C GLN A 77 -9.76 6.10 -1.35
N ARG A 78 -8.88 6.44 -2.28
CA ARG A 78 -7.58 5.79 -2.43
C ARG A 78 -6.70 5.99 -1.19
N ARG A 79 -6.68 7.19 -0.61
CA ARG A 79 -5.93 7.49 0.62
C ARG A 79 -6.47 6.73 1.84
N VAL A 80 -7.75 6.39 1.90
CA VAL A 80 -8.30 5.52 2.95
C VAL A 80 -7.61 4.15 2.94
N ALA A 81 -7.41 3.55 1.77
CA ALA A 81 -6.69 2.28 1.69
C ALA A 81 -5.20 2.42 1.99
N LEU A 82 -4.56 3.48 1.51
CA LEU A 82 -3.15 3.75 1.78
C LEU A 82 -2.87 4.02 3.27
N ALA A 83 -3.85 4.50 4.04
CA ALA A 83 -3.70 4.70 5.49
C ALA A 83 -3.30 3.39 6.23
N ARG A 84 -3.58 2.22 5.65
CA ARG A 84 -3.13 0.91 6.17
C ARG A 84 -1.60 0.78 6.25
N LEU A 85 -0.84 1.56 5.48
CA LEU A 85 0.64 1.55 5.50
C LEU A 85 1.23 2.03 6.84
N TRP A 86 0.47 2.80 7.61
CA TRP A 86 0.87 3.24 8.95
C TRP A 86 0.46 2.25 10.05
N LEU A 87 -0.40 1.28 9.74
CA LEU A 87 -0.95 0.32 10.70
C LEU A 87 -0.34 -1.07 10.55
N THR A 88 -0.10 -1.51 9.31
CA THR A 88 0.34 -2.86 8.99
C THR A 88 1.69 -3.22 9.60
N ARG A 89 1.85 -4.50 9.92
CA ARG A 89 3.12 -5.15 10.29
C ARG A 89 3.67 -6.04 9.15
N ALA A 90 3.00 -6.05 8.00
CA ALA A 90 3.40 -6.86 6.84
C ALA A 90 4.81 -6.46 6.37
N ALA A 91 5.70 -7.45 6.19
CA ALA A 91 7.06 -7.24 5.73
C ALA A 91 7.11 -6.85 4.24
N LEU A 92 6.19 -7.37 3.42
CA LEU A 92 6.09 -7.08 2.00
C LEU A 92 4.88 -6.18 1.71
N TRP A 93 5.12 -5.04 1.09
CA TRP A 93 4.07 -4.19 0.54
C TRP A 93 4.10 -4.25 -0.97
N VAL A 94 2.95 -4.52 -1.59
CA VAL A 94 2.79 -4.43 -3.03
C VAL A 94 1.74 -3.37 -3.35
N LEU A 95 2.16 -2.33 -4.05
CA LEU A 95 1.39 -1.10 -4.25
C LEU A 95 1.26 -0.79 -5.73
N ASP A 96 0.03 -0.78 -6.24
CA ASP A 96 -0.23 -0.49 -7.64
C ASP A 96 -0.53 1.00 -7.85
N GLU A 97 0.36 1.75 -8.50
CA GLU A 97 0.25 3.20 -8.75
C GLU A 97 -0.02 4.06 -7.49
N PRO A 98 0.70 3.89 -6.36
CA PRO A 98 0.30 4.46 -5.06
C PRO A 98 0.19 6.00 -5.05
N PHE A 99 0.79 6.70 -6.00
CA PHE A 99 0.82 8.16 -6.08
C PHE A 99 -0.34 8.79 -6.86
N THR A 100 -1.20 8.01 -7.53
CA THR A 100 -2.32 8.57 -8.30
C THR A 100 -3.25 9.42 -7.44
N ALA A 101 -3.57 10.63 -7.91
CA ALA A 101 -4.48 11.57 -7.23
C ALA A 101 -4.05 11.97 -5.79
N ILE A 102 -2.73 12.00 -5.54
CA ILE A 102 -2.13 12.52 -4.31
C ILE A 102 -1.35 13.80 -4.64
N ASP A 103 -1.46 14.81 -3.78
CA ASP A 103 -0.68 16.05 -3.90
C ASP A 103 0.81 15.84 -3.56
N VAL A 104 1.65 16.84 -3.87
CA VAL A 104 3.11 16.79 -3.66
C VAL A 104 3.48 16.46 -2.21
N ASN A 105 2.74 17.01 -1.24
CA ASN A 105 3.00 16.78 0.18
C ASN A 105 2.65 15.34 0.59
N GLY A 106 1.56 14.79 0.05
CA GLY A 106 1.15 13.40 0.22
C GLY A 106 2.13 12.42 -0.42
N VAL A 107 2.64 12.73 -1.62
CA VAL A 107 3.72 11.94 -2.26
C VAL A 107 4.95 11.91 -1.36
N ALA A 108 5.40 13.06 -0.85
CA ALA A 108 6.54 13.12 0.06
C ALA A 108 6.32 12.32 1.36
N ARG A 109 5.13 12.38 1.96
CA ARG A 109 4.78 11.57 3.15
C ARG A 109 4.82 10.07 2.84
N LEU A 110 4.23 9.66 1.72
CA LEU A 110 4.16 8.27 1.31
C LEU A 110 5.55 7.70 1.00
N THR A 111 6.38 8.46 0.28
CA THR A 111 7.78 8.10 0.01
C THR A 111 8.58 7.94 1.29
N ARG A 112 8.48 8.89 2.25
CA ARG A 112 9.12 8.74 3.56
C ARG A 112 8.64 7.52 4.32
N ARG A 113 7.33 7.22 4.25
CA ARG A 113 6.77 6.04 4.93
C ARG A 113 7.33 4.73 4.34
N MET A 114 7.44 4.63 3.03
CA MET A 114 8.05 3.48 2.34
C MET A 114 9.53 3.35 2.66
N ALA A 115 10.28 4.46 2.66
CA ALA A 115 11.70 4.46 3.03
C ALA A 115 11.93 4.01 4.48
N ALA A 116 11.07 4.44 5.41
CA ALA A 116 11.12 3.99 6.80
C ALA A 116 10.83 2.49 6.93
N HIS A 117 9.90 1.96 6.13
CA HIS A 117 9.60 0.53 6.09
C HIS A 117 10.79 -0.30 5.60
N THR A 118 11.45 0.12 4.52
CA THR A 118 12.62 -0.59 3.99
C THR A 118 13.83 -0.49 4.92
N ALA A 119 14.04 0.65 5.57
CA ALA A 119 15.08 0.81 6.57
C ALA A 119 14.92 -0.11 7.80
N GLN A 120 13.70 -0.60 8.05
CA GLN A 120 13.37 -1.55 9.12
C GLN A 120 13.41 -3.01 8.66
N GLY A 121 13.95 -3.30 7.47
CA GLY A 121 14.04 -4.66 6.91
C GLY A 121 12.80 -5.09 6.11
N GLY A 122 11.86 -4.18 5.88
CA GLY A 122 10.71 -4.41 5.01
C GLY A 122 11.06 -4.33 3.52
N MET A 123 10.12 -4.74 2.68
CA MET A 123 10.22 -4.68 1.23
C MET A 123 8.99 -4.01 0.64
N VAL A 124 9.21 -3.16 -0.37
CA VAL A 124 8.15 -2.52 -1.15
C VAL A 124 8.35 -2.84 -2.63
N ILE A 125 7.32 -3.38 -3.26
CA ILE A 125 7.20 -3.52 -4.70
C ILE A 125 6.10 -2.55 -5.13
N LEU A 126 6.37 -1.69 -6.10
CA LEU A 126 5.36 -0.77 -6.59
C LEU A 126 5.43 -0.59 -8.10
N THR A 127 4.27 -0.35 -8.71
CA THR A 127 4.17 0.13 -10.09
C THR A 127 3.99 1.64 -10.04
N THR A 128 4.71 2.36 -10.90
CA THR A 128 4.46 3.79 -11.07
C THR A 128 4.95 4.30 -12.42
N HIS A 129 4.17 5.20 -13.03
CA HIS A 129 4.61 6.03 -14.15
C HIS A 129 5.31 7.33 -13.70
N GLN A 130 5.33 7.63 -12.40
CA GLN A 130 5.91 8.86 -11.86
C GLN A 130 7.33 8.61 -11.32
N PRO A 131 8.25 9.60 -11.41
CA PRO A 131 9.53 9.49 -10.73
C PRO A 131 9.34 9.40 -9.22
N LEU A 132 10.03 8.46 -8.57
CA LEU A 132 10.13 8.37 -7.10
C LEU A 132 11.15 9.42 -6.60
N PRO A 133 10.72 10.51 -5.94
CA PRO A 133 11.65 11.54 -5.49
C PRO A 133 12.57 11.00 -4.39
N GLY A 134 13.88 11.24 -4.52
CA GLY A 134 14.86 10.89 -3.47
C GLY A 134 15.14 9.39 -3.30
N ALA A 135 14.68 8.53 -4.21
CA ALA A 135 14.89 7.08 -4.15
C ALA A 135 15.65 6.52 -5.36
N ALA A 136 16.28 7.38 -6.16
CA ALA A 136 16.95 6.99 -7.40
C ALA A 136 18.04 5.94 -7.17
N ASP A 137 18.81 6.08 -6.09
CA ASP A 137 19.96 5.21 -5.80
C ASP A 137 19.61 4.01 -4.90
N THR A 138 18.39 3.97 -4.35
CA THR A 138 17.94 2.93 -3.41
C THR A 138 16.88 2.01 -3.99
N VAL A 139 16.48 2.22 -5.25
CA VAL A 139 15.39 1.47 -5.90
C VAL A 139 15.94 0.69 -7.08
N ARG A 140 15.72 -0.63 -7.06
CA ARG A 140 15.91 -1.45 -8.25
C ARG A 140 14.71 -1.28 -9.17
N ARG A 141 14.94 -0.74 -10.37
CA ARG A 141 13.91 -0.62 -11.41
C ARG A 141 13.90 -1.86 -12.29
N LEU A 142 12.71 -2.42 -12.51
CA LEU A 142 12.48 -3.52 -13.44
C LEU A 142 11.62 -3.00 -14.58
N ALA A 143 12.17 -2.94 -15.78
CA ALA A 143 11.40 -2.64 -16.98
C ALA A 143 10.76 -3.93 -17.47
N LEU A 144 9.43 -4.01 -17.44
CA LEU A 144 8.69 -5.11 -18.03
C LEU A 144 8.55 -4.83 -19.53
N THR A 145 9.56 -5.20 -20.31
CA THR A 145 9.40 -5.31 -21.77
C THR A 145 8.50 -6.51 -22.03
N GLY A 146 7.45 -6.35 -22.83
CA GLY A 146 6.54 -7.45 -23.18
C GLY A 146 7.34 -8.68 -23.56
N GLY A 147 7.08 -9.81 -22.91
CA GLY A 147 7.79 -11.04 -23.20
C GLY A 147 7.65 -11.37 -24.67
N GLU A 148 8.75 -11.74 -25.32
CA GLU A 148 8.67 -12.45 -26.59
C GLU A 148 7.74 -13.65 -26.37
N ALA A 149 6.58 -13.61 -27.01
CA ALA A 149 5.77 -14.80 -27.20
C ALA A 149 6.58 -15.70 -28.14
N GLY A 150 7.43 -16.55 -27.55
CA GLY A 150 8.09 -17.61 -28.28
C GLY A 150 7.04 -18.49 -28.94
N LEU A 151 7.02 -18.46 -30.27
CA LEU A 151 6.63 -19.57 -31.13
C LEU A 151 7.89 -20.33 -31.53
#